data_AF-A0A354QSW6-F1
#
_entry.id   AF-A0A354QSW6-F1
#
_cell.length_a   1.000
_cell.length_b   1.000
_cell.length_c   1.000
_cell.angle_alpha   90.00
_cell.angle_beta   90.00
_cell.angle_gamma   90.00
#
_symmetry.space_group_name_H-M   'P 1'
#
loop_
_entity.id
_entity.type
_entity.pdbx_description
1 polymer ?
#
loop_
_entity_poly.entity_id
_entity_poly.type
_entity_poly.pdbx_seq_one_letter_code
_entity_poly.pdbx_strand_id
1 'polypeptide(L)'
;LFLKFIIQGMQVSVTPVSLSLFLFTTFLVCLFLSCLHLCLAFIYPKPSVTVVTGLIGSFLSFVGIGALPFPIRIFIPWQYFSMMGIAKRVAGTNTYLFQYDNAYPFKLVTLLLIIFLSIFVSKKLIGKADLL
;
A
#
# COMPACT_ATOMS: atom_id res chain seq x y z
N LEU A 1 7.30 20.76 17.40
CA LEU A 1 6.89 19.46 16.83
C LEU A 1 7.80 19.03 15.68
N PHE A 2 7.96 19.89 14.65
CA PHE A 2 8.81 19.65 13.49
C PHE A 2 10.28 19.35 13.83
N LEU A 3 10.91 20.14 14.72
CA LEU A 3 12.27 19.88 15.19
C LEU A 3 12.42 18.52 15.89
N LYS A 4 11.42 18.12 16.69
CA LYS A 4 11.38 16.82 17.39
C LYS A 4 11.28 15.66 16.38
N PHE A 5 10.56 15.87 15.28
CA PHE A 5 10.45 14.91 14.18
C PHE A 5 11.77 14.78 13.40
N ILE A 6 12.47 15.89 13.12
CA ILE A 6 13.79 15.87 12.48
C ILE A 6 14.82 15.18 13.40
N ILE A 7 14.86 15.52 14.68
CA ILE A 7 15.78 14.91 15.65
C ILE A 7 15.52 13.40 15.80
N GLN A 8 14.26 12.96 15.84
CA GLN A 8 13.90 11.53 15.86
C GLN A 8 14.20 10.84 14.52
N GLY A 9 14.01 11.52 13.39
CA GLY A 9 14.35 11.01 12.07
C GLY A 9 15.85 10.81 11.87
N MET A 10 16.67 11.71 12.44
CA MET A 10 18.14 11.61 12.43
C MET A 10 18.68 10.46 13.30
N GLN A 11 17.91 9.94 14.26
CA GLN A 11 18.30 8.80 15.10
C GLN A 11 18.05 7.44 14.46
N VAL A 12 17.30 7.38 13.34
CA VAL A 12 17.07 6.13 12.62
C VAL A 12 18.21 5.95 11.61
N SER A 13 19.16 5.06 11.92
CA SER A 13 20.18 4.65 10.95
C SER A 13 19.51 3.85 9.82
N VAL A 14 19.07 4.54 8.77
CA VAL A 14 18.52 3.91 7.57
C VAL A 14 19.67 3.27 6.81
N THR A 15 19.73 1.94 6.80
CA THR A 15 20.72 1.22 5.99
C THR A 15 20.32 1.29 4.51
N PRO A 16 21.28 1.31 3.57
CA PRO A 16 20.99 1.30 2.13
C PRO A 16 20.05 0.15 1.71
N VAL A 17 20.19 -1.01 2.37
CA VAL A 17 19.34 -2.20 2.16
C VAL A 17 17.90 -1.97 2.63
N SER A 18 17.70 -1.32 3.78
CA SER A 18 16.34 -1.00 4.26
C SER A 18 15.64 0.01 3.36
N LEU A 19 16.38 0.98 2.82
CA LEU A 19 15.87 1.96 1.87
C LEU A 19 15.49 1.31 0.55
N SER A 20 16.35 0.44 -0.01
CA SER A 20 16.08 -0.22 -1.29
C SER A 20 14.84 -1.14 -1.20
N LEU A 21 14.70 -1.89 -0.12
CA LEU A 21 13.51 -2.73 0.13
C LEU A 21 12.23 -1.89 0.30
N PHE A 22 12.32 -0.73 0.96
CA PHE A 22 11.18 0.16 1.13
C PHE A 22 10.72 0.75 -0.21
N LEU A 23 11.66 1.22 -1.03
CA LEU A 23 11.38 1.72 -2.38
C LEU A 23 10.80 0.62 -3.27
N PHE A 24 11.35 -0.59 -3.21
CA PHE A 24 10.84 -1.75 -3.96
C PHE A 24 9.39 -2.08 -3.57
N THR A 25 9.08 -2.11 -2.28
CA THR A 25 7.72 -2.35 -1.81
C THR A 25 6.76 -1.25 -2.22
N THR A 26 7.19 0.00 -2.15
CA THR A 26 6.43 1.16 -2.61
C THR A 26 6.10 1.02 -4.10
N PHE A 27 7.09 0.65 -4.91
CA PHE A 27 6.90 0.39 -6.34
C PHE A 27 5.88 -0.73 -6.60
N LEU A 28 5.94 -1.85 -5.86
CA LEU A 28 4.98 -2.95 -5.99
C LEU A 28 3.55 -2.51 -5.65
N VAL A 29 3.37 -1.73 -4.58
CA VAL A 29 2.04 -1.20 -4.20
C VAL A 29 1.51 -0.27 -5.28
N CYS A 30 2.35 0.59 -5.86
CA CYS A 30 1.96 1.43 -7.00
C CYS A 30 1.53 0.59 -8.21
N LEU A 31 2.27 -0.47 -8.54
CA LEU A 31 1.93 -1.37 -9.65
C LEU A 31 0.58 -2.03 -9.42
N PHE A 32 0.32 -2.50 -8.20
CA PHE A 32 -0.98 -3.07 -7.82
C PHE A 32 -2.12 -2.06 -8.01
N LEU A 33 -1.98 -0.83 -7.49
CA LEU A 33 -3.01 0.19 -7.59
C LEU A 33 -3.27 0.62 -9.04
N SER A 34 -2.23 0.72 -9.86
CA SER A 34 -2.39 0.98 -11.29
C SER A 34 -3.19 -0.13 -11.99
N CYS A 35 -2.92 -1.39 -11.65
CA CYS A 35 -3.67 -2.52 -12.17
C CYS A 35 -5.14 -2.52 -11.71
N LEU A 36 -5.39 -2.14 -10.46
CA LEU A 36 -6.74 -1.96 -9.92
C LEU A 36 -7.49 -0.83 -10.66
N HIS A 37 -6.84 0.32 -10.86
CA HIS A 37 -7.40 1.43 -11.62
C HIS A 37 -7.70 1.05 -13.06
N LEU A 38 -6.84 0.26 -13.70
CA LEU A 38 -7.07 -0.29 -15.03
C LEU A 38 -8.30 -1.21 -15.04
N CYS A 39 -8.44 -2.12 -14.07
CA CYS A 39 -9.64 -2.95 -13.91
C CYS A 39 -10.92 -2.10 -13.77
N LEU A 40 -10.88 -1.06 -12.92
CA LEU A 40 -12.03 -0.16 -12.74
C LEU A 40 -12.38 0.58 -14.03
N ALA A 41 -11.39 1.01 -14.81
CA ALA A 41 -11.60 1.68 -16.09
C ALA A 41 -12.32 0.79 -17.13
N PHE A 42 -12.09 -0.53 -17.10
CA PHE A 42 -12.82 -1.47 -17.97
C PHE A 42 -14.23 -1.80 -17.47
N ILE A 43 -14.48 -1.69 -16.17
CA ILE A 43 -15.81 -1.97 -15.58
C ILE A 43 -16.73 -0.76 -15.72
N TYR A 44 -16.21 0.45 -15.51
CA TYR A 44 -16.99 1.68 -15.52
C TYR A 44 -16.70 2.50 -16.79
N PRO A 45 -17.73 2.80 -17.61
CA PRO A 45 -17.54 3.51 -18.87
C PRO A 45 -17.13 4.98 -18.70
N LYS A 46 -17.36 5.55 -17.50
CA LYS A 46 -17.02 6.94 -17.19
C LYS A 46 -15.67 7.00 -16.46
N PRO A 47 -14.61 7.60 -17.04
CA PRO A 47 -13.29 7.67 -16.41
C PRO A 47 -13.30 8.46 -15.09
N SER A 48 -14.23 9.40 -14.93
CA SER A 48 -14.42 10.16 -13.69
C SER A 48 -14.71 9.28 -12.48
N VAL A 49 -15.43 8.17 -12.66
CA VAL A 49 -15.76 7.24 -11.55
C VAL A 49 -14.48 6.57 -11.03
N THR A 50 -13.59 6.16 -11.93
CA THR A 50 -12.30 5.54 -11.57
C THR A 50 -11.40 6.52 -10.80
N VAL A 51 -11.36 7.78 -11.22
CA VAL A 51 -10.57 8.84 -10.53
C VAL A 51 -11.13 9.14 -9.15
N VAL A 52 -12.44 9.33 -9.03
CA VAL A 52 -13.11 9.61 -7.74
C VAL A 52 -12.94 8.44 -6.78
N THR A 53 -13.02 7.20 -7.26
CA THR A 53 -12.79 5.99 -6.43
C THR A 53 -11.36 5.98 -5.88
N GLY A 54 -10.36 6.32 -6.72
CA GLY A 54 -8.97 6.45 -6.27
C GLY A 54 -8.76 7.54 -5.22
N LEU A 55 -9.46 8.66 -5.36
CA LEU A 55 -9.42 9.76 -4.41
C LEU A 55 -10.02 9.35 -3.06
N ILE A 56 -11.22 8.74 -3.07
CA ILE A 56 -11.88 8.22 -1.87
C ILE A 56 -10.99 7.18 -1.18
N GLY A 57 -10.43 6.24 -1.95
CA GLY A 57 -9.51 5.23 -1.44
C GLY A 57 -8.26 5.84 -0.79
N SER A 58 -7.69 6.89 -1.38
CA SER A 58 -6.53 7.60 -0.81
C SER A 58 -6.88 8.33 0.49
N PHE A 59 -8.04 8.98 0.57
CA PHE A 59 -8.52 9.60 1.80
C PHE A 59 -8.79 8.57 2.90
N LEU A 60 -9.47 7.46 2.57
CA LEU A 60 -9.68 6.34 3.48
C LEU A 60 -8.34 5.74 3.94
N SER A 61 -7.35 5.68 3.05
CA SER A 61 -6.00 5.28 3.40
C SER A 61 -5.44 6.20 4.47
N PHE A 62 -5.36 7.50 4.18
CA PHE A 62 -4.80 8.50 5.08
C PHE A 62 -5.47 8.52 6.47
N VAL A 63 -6.81 8.52 6.51
CA VAL A 63 -7.57 8.53 7.78
C VAL A 63 -7.39 7.21 8.55
N GLY A 64 -7.30 6.07 7.86
CA GLY A 64 -7.21 4.77 8.52
C GLY A 64 -5.82 4.39 9.02
N ILE A 65 -4.77 5.15 8.68
CA ILE A 65 -3.43 4.96 9.24
C ILE A 65 -3.47 5.26 10.74
N GLY A 66 -3.53 4.20 11.53
CA GLY A 66 -3.56 4.28 12.99
C GLY A 66 -4.95 4.19 13.62
N ALA A 67 -6.02 4.54 12.90
CA ALA A 67 -7.38 4.54 13.43
C ALA A 67 -8.16 3.23 13.18
N LEU A 68 -7.93 2.54 12.06
CA LEU A 68 -8.72 1.36 11.70
C LEU A 68 -8.17 0.06 12.32
N PRO A 69 -9.00 -0.90 12.75
CA PRO A 69 -8.54 -2.25 13.10
C PRO A 69 -7.82 -2.92 11.92
N PHE A 70 -6.75 -3.69 12.20
CA PHE A 70 -5.98 -4.42 11.19
C PHE A 70 -6.81 -5.24 10.18
N PRO A 71 -7.84 -6.01 10.56
CA PRO A 71 -8.62 -6.81 9.59
C PRO A 71 -9.35 -5.95 8.56
N ILE A 72 -9.82 -4.76 8.93
CA ILE A 72 -10.53 -3.86 8.02
C ILE A 72 -9.57 -3.24 7.01
N ARG A 73 -8.31 -2.99 7.42
CA ARG A 73 -7.30 -2.39 6.54
C ARG A 73 -6.93 -3.30 5.36
N ILE A 74 -7.06 -4.62 5.49
CA ILE A 74 -6.80 -5.58 4.40
C ILE A 74 -7.77 -5.39 3.24
N PHE A 75 -9.02 -4.98 3.51
CA PHE A 75 -10.04 -4.80 2.47
C PHE A 75 -9.94 -3.47 1.73
N ILE A 76 -9.03 -2.58 2.14
CA ILE A 76 -8.86 -1.27 1.52
C ILE A 76 -7.53 -1.30 0.75
N PRO A 77 -7.55 -1.47 -0.58
CA PRO A 77 -6.34 -1.57 -1.41
C PRO A 77 -5.33 -0.45 -1.18
N TRP A 78 -5.84 0.77 -1.01
CA TRP A 78 -5.02 1.96 -0.76
C TRP A 78 -4.33 1.97 0.61
N GLN A 79 -4.75 1.16 1.59
CA GLN A 79 -4.08 1.01 2.89
C GLN A 79 -2.77 0.22 2.79
N TYR A 80 -2.51 -0.47 1.68
CA TYR A 80 -1.32 -1.32 1.55
C TYR A 80 -0.01 -0.54 1.68
N PHE A 81 0.02 0.74 1.28
CA PHE A 81 1.15 1.64 1.54
C PHE A 81 1.53 1.72 3.02
N SER A 82 0.55 1.74 3.91
CA SER A 82 0.79 1.80 5.35
C SER A 82 1.06 0.44 5.99
N MET A 83 0.57 -0.66 5.39
CA MET A 83 0.65 -2.00 5.98
C MET A 83 1.92 -2.76 5.59
N MET A 84 2.47 -2.47 4.42
CA MET A 84 3.60 -3.17 3.80
C MET A 84 4.97 -2.61 4.23
N GLY A 85 5.02 -1.75 5.25
CA GLY A 85 6.29 -1.23 5.77
C GLY A 85 7.16 -2.30 6.42
N ILE A 86 8.48 -2.16 6.26
CA ILE A 86 9.50 -3.04 6.87
C ILE A 86 9.61 -2.84 8.38
N ALA A 87 9.26 -1.63 8.85
CA ALA A 87 9.33 -1.27 10.25
C ALA A 87 7.92 -1.15 10.83
N LYS A 88 7.69 -1.83 11.96
CA LYS A 88 6.52 -1.62 12.80
C LYS A 88 6.84 -0.59 13.88
N ARG A 89 5.88 0.31 14.15
CA ARG A 89 5.92 1.20 15.32
C ARG A 89 5.36 0.43 16.51
N VAL A 90 6.19 0.21 17.52
CA VAL A 90 5.76 -0.35 18.80
C VAL A 90 5.74 0.79 19.81
N ALA A 91 4.58 1.00 20.46
CA ALA A 91 4.47 1.96 21.55
C ALA A 91 5.21 1.41 22.77
N GLY A 92 6.33 2.05 23.12
CA GLY A 92 7.00 1.85 24.41
C GLY A 92 6.38 2.75 25.48
N THR A 93 6.85 2.60 26.72
CA THR A 93 6.31 3.31 27.90
C THR A 93 6.37 4.84 27.79
N ASN A 94 7.31 5.42 27.01
CA ASN A 94 7.37 6.87 26.74
C ASN A 94 7.94 7.23 25.35
N THR A 95 8.20 6.24 24.50
CA THR A 95 8.85 6.44 23.19
C THR A 95 8.25 5.49 22.14
N TYR A 96 8.35 5.88 20.86
CA TYR A 96 8.04 4.99 19.76
C TYR A 96 9.32 4.26 19.35
N LEU A 97 9.32 2.94 19.48
CA LEU A 97 10.40 2.10 19.00
C LEU A 97 10.05 1.58 17.61
N PHE A 98 10.93 1.83 16.66
CA PHE A 98 10.85 1.24 15.33
C PHE A 98 11.57 -0.11 15.37
N GLN A 99 10.82 -1.19 15.18
CA GLN A 99 11.35 -2.54 15.12
C GLN A 99 11.12 -3.14 13.74
N TYR A 100 12.00 -4.04 13.32
CA TYR A 100 11.77 -4.84 12.12
C TYR A 100 10.49 -5.66 12.27
N ASP A 101 9.66 -5.65 11.23
CA ASP A 101 8.48 -6.47 11.17
C ASP A 101 8.83 -7.87 10.67
N ASN A 102 8.90 -8.85 11.58
CA ASN A 102 9.16 -10.24 11.24
C ASN A 102 8.14 -10.82 10.24
N ALA A 103 6.94 -10.24 10.11
CA ALA A 103 5.94 -10.66 9.14
C ALA A 103 6.11 -10.01 7.75
N TYR A 104 7.06 -9.08 7.59
CA TYR A 104 7.34 -8.41 6.32
C TYR A 104 7.54 -9.36 5.12
N PRO A 105 8.37 -10.43 5.18
CA PRO A 105 8.52 -11.33 4.04
C PRO A 105 7.20 -12.01 3.64
N PHE A 106 6.37 -12.39 4.61
CA PHE A 106 5.06 -12.97 4.36
C PHE A 106 4.09 -11.98 3.70
N LYS A 107 4.08 -10.72 4.19
CA LYS A 107 3.30 -9.63 3.58
C LYS A 107 3.72 -9.37 2.13
N LEU A 108 5.03 -9.41 1.86
CA LEU A 108 5.58 -9.22 0.51
C LEU A 108 5.15 -10.35 -0.44
N VAL A 109 5.23 -11.62 0.00
CA VAL A 109 4.74 -12.75 -0.80
C VAL A 109 3.24 -12.62 -1.08
N THR A 110 2.46 -12.21 -0.08
CA THR A 110 1.03 -11.97 -0.23
C THR A 110 0.75 -10.86 -1.24
N LEU A 111 1.50 -9.75 -1.20
CA LEU A 111 1.38 -8.65 -2.16
C LEU A 111 1.66 -9.12 -3.59
N LEU A 112 2.72 -9.91 -3.79
CA LEU A 112 3.05 -10.45 -5.11
C LEU A 112 1.94 -11.36 -5.65
N LEU A 113 1.34 -12.19 -4.79
CA LEU A 113 0.21 -13.04 -5.16
C LEU A 113 -1.01 -12.21 -5.58
N ILE A 114 -1.33 -11.17 -4.80
CA ILE A 114 -2.43 -10.24 -5.12
C ILE A 114 -2.17 -9.51 -6.45
N ILE A 115 -0.95 -9.06 -6.70
CA ILE A 115 -0.56 -8.43 -7.97
C ILE A 115 -0.75 -9.40 -9.12
N PHE A 116 -0.29 -10.64 -8.98
CA PHE A 116 -0.43 -11.68 -10.01
C PHE A 116 -1.91 -11.94 -10.34
N LEU A 117 -2.76 -12.09 -9.32
CA LEU A 117 -4.20 -12.23 -9.50
C LEU A 117 -4.82 -11.00 -10.18
N SER A 118 -4.42 -9.80 -9.78
CA SER A 118 -4.91 -8.55 -10.37
C SER A 118 -4.59 -8.48 -11.86
N ILE A 119 -3.35 -8.81 -12.26
CA ILE A 119 -2.93 -8.85 -13.67
C ILE A 119 -3.75 -9.87 -14.45
N PHE A 120 -3.97 -11.06 -13.87
CA PHE A 120 -4.78 -12.10 -14.51
C PHE A 120 -6.22 -11.62 -14.76
N VAL A 121 -6.83 -10.95 -13.77
CA VAL A 121 -8.17 -10.38 -13.90
C VAL A 121 -8.19 -9.26 -14.93
N SER A 122 -7.21 -8.34 -14.92
CA SER A 122 -7.09 -7.29 -15.94
C SER A 122 -7.02 -7.88 -17.34
N LYS A 123 -6.18 -8.90 -17.56
CA LYS A 123 -6.03 -9.58 -18.86
C LYS A 123 -7.36 -10.18 -19.33
N LYS A 124 -8.10 -10.82 -18.42
CA LYS A 124 -9.42 -11.40 -18.72
C LYS A 124 -10.48 -10.34 -19.05
N LEU A 125 -10.42 -9.17 -18.39
CA LEU A 125 -11.31 -8.05 -18.66
C LEU A 125 -11.02 -7.41 -20.02
N ILE A 126 -9.75 -7.19 -20.36
CA ILE A 126 -9.32 -6.65 -21.66
C ILE A 126 -9.83 -7.55 -22.80
N GLY A 127 -9.59 -8.85 -22.72
CA GLY A 127 -10.04 -9.79 -23.76
C GLY A 127 -11.57 -9.89 -23.91
N LYS A 128 -12.35 -9.47 -22.91
CA LYS A 128 -13.81 -9.34 -23.04
C LYS A 128 -14.24 -8.02 -23.68
N ALA A 129 -13.49 -6.95 -23.45
CA ALA A 129 -13.74 -5.65 -24.05
C ALA A 129 -13.44 -5.65 -25.56
N ASP A 130 -12.42 -6.39 -26.00
CA ASP A 130 -12.09 -6.54 -27.44
C ASP A 130 -13.15 -7.34 -28.23
N LEU A 131 -14.11 -8.00 -27.57
CA LEU A 131 -15.18 -8.80 -28.18
C LEU A 131 -16.52 -8.05 -28.28
N LEU A 132 -16.58 -6.79 -27.83
CA LEU A 132 -17.75 -5.89 -27.89
C LEU A 132 -17.54 -4.82 -28.96
#